data_AF-A0A956YM05-F1
#
_entry.id   AF-A0A956YM05-F1
#
_cell.length_a   1.000
_cell.length_b   1.000
_cell.length_c   1.000
_cell.angle_alpha   90.00
_cell.angle_beta   90.00
_cell.angle_gamma   90.00
#
_symmetry.space_group_name_H-M   'P 1'
#
loop_
_entity.id
_entity.type
_entity.pdbx_description
1 polymer ?
#
loop_
_entity_poly.entity_id
_entity_poly.type
_entity_poly.pdbx_seq_one_letter_code
_entity_poly.pdbx_strand_id
1 'polypeptide(L)'
;MKVAKLIKIAGPALFFLLLTSWVIVPGSSPVRAEVVGGIVITVNTTADLADSTNFDNHTCGYTSGAIYFPAGDGQCTLRRAILEAGVRPDTDRPISIQFNIPTSDPNYNASLQVWEVQIDESYVWELDRRFITDDGGQVTIDGSTQPNGRTTGPKIMVNTNRDNLETFGRSLEVRTSNNIIRNLGFIGGGQIILYEGGNTVENNWMGLKADGSGLSLASDASTQAMRSMARGGIILPNEDSDNNIIQNNRIIGASERAIRITSNGDNNVIQNNFIGMNASGLVPSPFTNGVNCTRELDYNASFWYGGRGIQVTGSNNTVINNRIAGLHVPQSTNDTPPIALELSGDGHTVTGNVIGRDTANNDIGVCGQGMLLQGTQHLVEFNTIVHSRNGFEPTDDGTDFDTAILTQSFATGSNQWLTVRKNTILDADAATHPDHVYRFASPGVPVELRQFNPAKVTSINGTTVSGTRGDDAVLPGGAVISAACPNCTVYLYADDLDGRIEAHEFLGEATANSAGNWTATISRPLGANEGLRTQSMANGNGVIHIYGAGTTSKLSDVLYVEVSETGDSLYLPMIVK
;
A
#
# COMPACT_ATOMS: atom_id res chain seq x y z
N MET A 1 -40.37 50.75 26.38
CA MET A 1 -39.49 50.44 27.53
C MET A 1 -38.13 50.08 26.96
N LYS A 2 -37.12 50.99 26.89
CA LYS A 2 -36.15 51.31 27.98
C LYS A 2 -35.80 50.05 28.76
N VAL A 3 -34.57 49.53 28.74
CA VAL A 3 -33.35 50.16 29.27
C VAL A 3 -32.09 49.58 28.62
N ALA A 4 -31.16 50.47 28.29
CA ALA A 4 -29.79 50.19 27.87
C ALA A 4 -28.86 49.88 29.06
N LYS A 5 -27.76 49.17 28.83
CA LYS A 5 -26.50 49.46 29.53
C LYS A 5 -25.28 49.03 28.71
N LEU A 6 -24.52 50.05 28.32
CA LEU A 6 -23.12 50.01 27.89
C LEU A 6 -22.22 49.49 29.02
N ILE A 7 -21.21 48.70 28.69
CA ILE A 7 -19.87 48.78 29.29
C ILE A 7 -18.83 48.62 28.15
N LYS A 8 -17.98 49.65 27.99
CA LYS A 8 -16.68 49.64 27.30
C LYS A 8 -15.61 49.85 28.38
N ILE A 9 -14.48 49.14 28.29
CA ILE A 9 -13.09 49.49 28.68
C ILE A 9 -12.23 48.29 28.18
N ALA A 10 -11.54 48.42 27.04
CA ALA A 10 -10.10 48.71 26.88
C ALA A 10 -9.16 47.60 27.42
N GLY A 11 -8.53 46.83 26.52
CA GLY A 11 -7.07 46.84 26.37
C GLY A 11 -6.54 45.49 25.83
N PRO A 12 -5.59 45.46 24.87
CA PRO A 12 -5.15 44.24 24.19
C PRO A 12 -3.95 43.61 24.90
N ALA A 13 -4.00 42.30 25.15
CA ALA A 13 -2.86 41.54 25.62
C ALA A 13 -2.79 40.19 24.89
N LEU A 14 -1.86 40.13 23.93
CA LEU A 14 -0.96 39.01 23.69
C LEU A 14 -1.60 37.60 23.68
N PHE A 15 -2.21 37.23 22.54
CA PHE A 15 -2.57 35.84 22.27
C PHE A 15 -1.35 35.14 21.64
N PHE A 16 -0.54 34.49 22.47
CA PHE A 16 0.45 33.51 22.03
C PHE A 16 -0.31 32.29 21.50
N LEU A 17 -0.33 32.10 20.18
CA LEU A 17 -0.78 30.85 19.56
C LEU A 17 0.26 29.77 19.89
N LEU A 18 -0.04 28.94 20.88
CA LEU A 18 0.58 27.63 21.05
C LEU A 18 0.05 26.75 19.91
N LEU A 19 0.87 26.57 18.87
CA LEU A 19 0.73 25.41 17.98
C LEU A 19 0.98 24.16 18.82
N THR A 20 -0.10 23.53 19.29
CA THR A 20 -0.04 22.17 19.80
C THR A 20 0.20 21.27 18.60
N SER A 21 1.43 20.78 18.48
CA SER A 21 1.80 19.61 17.70
C SER A 21 0.87 18.46 18.08
N TRP A 22 -0.04 18.10 17.18
CA TRP A 22 -0.76 16.83 17.26
C TRP A 22 0.26 15.73 16.98
N VAL A 23 0.86 15.22 18.04
CA VAL A 23 1.45 13.88 18.00
C VAL A 23 0.28 12.94 17.78
N ILE A 24 0.14 12.45 16.55
CA ILE A 24 -0.67 11.28 16.26
C ILE A 24 0.04 10.13 16.99
N VAL A 25 -0.33 9.92 18.26
CA VAL A 25 0.04 8.70 18.97
C VAL A 25 -0.61 7.58 18.16
N PRO A 26 0.14 6.61 17.62
CA PRO A 26 -0.48 5.43 17.03
C PRO A 26 -1.38 4.86 18.12
N GLY A 27 -2.69 4.87 17.86
CA GLY A 27 -3.67 4.35 18.80
C GLY A 27 -3.19 2.97 19.21
N SER A 28 -2.93 2.78 20.50
CA SER A 28 -2.64 1.47 21.06
C SER A 28 -3.73 0.56 20.53
N SER A 29 -3.36 -0.43 19.70
CA SER A 29 -4.31 -1.44 19.23
C SER A 29 -5.12 -1.87 20.44
N PRO A 30 -6.46 -1.86 20.37
CA PRO A 30 -7.27 -2.28 21.49
C PRO A 30 -6.75 -3.66 21.90
N VAL A 31 -6.16 -3.76 23.09
CA VAL A 31 -5.81 -5.03 23.70
C VAL A 31 -7.15 -5.66 24.01
N ARG A 32 -7.70 -6.37 23.01
CA ARG A 32 -8.95 -7.09 23.14
C ARG A 32 -8.67 -8.13 24.20
N ALA A 33 -9.35 -7.99 25.34
CA ALA A 33 -9.22 -8.89 26.46
C ALA A 33 -9.33 -10.33 25.94
N GLU A 34 -8.38 -11.18 26.34
CA GLU A 34 -8.44 -12.61 26.10
C GLU A 34 -9.78 -13.12 26.63
N VAL A 35 -10.68 -13.52 25.72
CA VAL A 35 -12.02 -13.97 26.09
C VAL A 35 -11.86 -15.34 26.75
N VAL A 36 -11.85 -15.34 28.09
CA VAL A 36 -11.92 -16.56 28.88
C VAL A 36 -13.32 -17.15 28.69
N GLY A 37 -13.47 -18.06 27.71
CA GLY A 37 -14.74 -18.73 27.43
C GLY A 37 -14.94 -19.36 26.05
N GLY A 38 -13.94 -19.37 25.14
CA GLY A 38 -14.10 -19.93 23.79
C GLY A 38 -13.75 -21.41 23.63
N ILE A 39 -14.20 -22.03 22.53
CA ILE A 39 -13.77 -23.38 22.13
C ILE A 39 -12.35 -23.34 21.56
N VAL A 40 -11.51 -24.30 21.97
CA VAL A 40 -10.17 -24.49 21.43
C VAL A 40 -10.14 -25.76 20.58
N ILE A 41 -9.66 -25.64 19.35
CA ILE A 41 -9.41 -26.76 18.43
C ILE A 41 -7.89 -26.85 18.24
N THR A 42 -7.28 -27.98 18.62
CA THR A 42 -5.82 -28.12 18.60
C THR A 42 -5.36 -28.99 17.44
N VAL A 43 -4.69 -28.37 16.47
CA VAL A 43 -3.96 -29.05 15.39
C VAL A 43 -2.75 -29.78 15.97
N ASN A 44 -2.63 -31.07 15.69
CA ASN A 44 -1.61 -31.95 16.30
C ASN A 44 -0.74 -32.72 15.30
N THR A 45 -0.93 -32.48 14.00
CA THR A 45 -0.18 -33.10 12.90
C THR A 45 0.02 -32.10 11.77
N THR A 46 1.13 -32.22 11.04
CA THR A 46 1.34 -31.45 9.79
C THR A 46 0.70 -32.10 8.57
N ALA A 47 0.27 -33.36 8.67
CA ALA A 47 -0.29 -34.08 7.54
C ALA A 47 -1.65 -33.50 7.12
N ASP A 48 -1.95 -33.56 5.82
CA ASP A 48 -3.31 -33.38 5.31
C ASP A 48 -3.94 -34.73 5.00
N LEU A 49 -4.57 -35.32 6.00
CA LEU A 49 -5.18 -36.65 5.95
C LEU A 49 -6.57 -36.61 5.32
N ALA A 50 -6.69 -36.00 4.14
CA ALA A 50 -7.89 -36.06 3.32
C ALA A 50 -8.03 -37.48 2.74
N ASP A 51 -9.14 -38.17 3.03
CA ASP A 51 -9.50 -39.38 2.31
C ASP A 51 -10.40 -39.03 1.12
N SER A 52 -10.24 -39.73 0.00
CA SER A 52 -10.97 -39.43 -1.25
C SER A 52 -12.48 -39.67 -1.18
N THR A 53 -13.01 -40.15 -0.05
CA THR A 53 -14.42 -40.52 0.11
C THR A 53 -15.23 -39.56 1.00
N ASN A 54 -14.60 -38.86 1.93
CA ASN A 54 -15.25 -38.01 2.95
C ASN A 54 -14.38 -36.83 3.43
N PHE A 55 -13.44 -36.34 2.63
CA PHE A 55 -12.52 -35.25 3.04
C PHE A 55 -13.22 -33.98 3.55
N ASP A 56 -14.42 -33.66 3.03
CA ASP A 56 -15.21 -32.48 3.43
C ASP A 56 -16.03 -32.69 4.71
N ASN A 57 -16.01 -33.88 5.30
CA ASN A 57 -16.91 -34.26 6.40
C ASN A 57 -16.18 -34.55 7.71
N HIS A 58 -14.86 -34.74 7.67
CA HIS A 58 -14.07 -35.11 8.83
C HIS A 58 -13.62 -33.90 9.66
N THR A 59 -14.15 -33.78 10.88
CA THR A 59 -13.73 -32.78 11.87
C THR A 59 -12.63 -33.34 12.78
N CYS A 60 -12.09 -32.53 13.68
CA CYS A 60 -11.09 -32.96 14.66
C CYS A 60 -11.71 -33.74 15.83
N GLY A 61 -12.90 -33.33 16.29
CA GLY A 61 -13.57 -33.91 17.45
C GLY A 61 -15.06 -33.59 17.57
N TYR A 62 -15.64 -32.88 16.60
CA TYR A 62 -17.03 -32.42 16.67
C TYR A 62 -17.97 -33.15 15.72
N THR A 63 -19.12 -33.60 16.21
CA THR A 63 -20.17 -34.18 15.37
C THR A 63 -21.25 -33.14 15.11
N SER A 64 -21.60 -32.91 13.84
CA SER A 64 -22.61 -31.93 13.43
C SER A 64 -23.58 -32.57 12.43
N GLY A 65 -24.75 -32.98 12.91
CA GLY A 65 -25.75 -33.70 12.10
C GLY A 65 -25.26 -35.07 11.62
N ALA A 66 -25.76 -35.52 10.47
CA ALA A 66 -25.38 -36.79 9.85
C ALA A 66 -24.22 -36.67 8.84
N ILE A 67 -23.68 -35.45 8.66
CA ILE A 67 -22.73 -35.13 7.59
C ILE A 67 -21.33 -34.92 8.17
N TYR A 68 -21.18 -34.20 9.28
CA TYR A 68 -19.88 -33.93 9.88
C TYR A 68 -19.63 -34.82 11.09
N PHE A 69 -18.48 -35.49 11.11
CA PHE A 69 -18.11 -36.42 12.18
C PHE A 69 -16.59 -36.43 12.42
N PRO A 70 -16.15 -36.75 13.66
CA PRO A 70 -14.74 -36.82 13.98
C PRO A 70 -14.01 -37.85 13.13
N ALA A 71 -12.80 -37.53 12.69
CA ALA A 71 -11.95 -38.47 11.98
C ALA A 71 -11.60 -39.70 12.86
N GLY A 72 -11.65 -40.89 12.28
CA GLY A 72 -11.38 -42.14 13.00
C GLY A 72 -9.91 -42.36 13.38
N ASP A 73 -8.99 -41.57 12.82
CA ASP A 73 -7.54 -41.64 13.11
C ASP A 73 -7.13 -40.85 14.36
N GLY A 74 -8.05 -40.07 14.96
CA GLY A 74 -7.79 -39.23 16.13
C GLY A 74 -6.82 -38.07 15.88
N GLN A 75 -6.48 -37.77 14.62
CA GLN A 75 -5.60 -36.67 14.27
C GLN A 75 -6.40 -35.43 13.85
N CYS A 76 -5.96 -34.28 14.32
CA CYS A 76 -6.51 -32.99 13.96
C CYS A 76 -5.53 -32.28 13.03
N THR A 77 -5.85 -32.29 11.73
CA THR A 77 -5.12 -31.52 10.71
C THR A 77 -5.64 -30.08 10.68
N LEU A 78 -4.89 -29.17 10.07
CA LEU A 78 -5.33 -27.77 9.91
C LEU A 78 -6.63 -27.66 9.11
N ARG A 79 -6.78 -28.45 8.04
CA ARG A 79 -8.02 -28.48 7.23
C ARG A 79 -9.22 -28.92 8.06
N ARG A 80 -9.09 -30.01 8.83
CA ARG A 80 -10.16 -30.51 9.70
C ARG A 80 -10.52 -29.52 10.81
N ALA A 81 -9.53 -28.80 11.34
CA ALA A 81 -9.75 -27.77 12.35
C ALA A 81 -10.54 -26.58 11.80
N ILE A 82 -10.22 -26.14 10.58
CA ILE A 82 -10.94 -25.07 9.89
C ILE A 82 -12.36 -25.49 9.54
N LEU A 83 -12.54 -26.71 9.00
CA LEU A 83 -13.86 -27.28 8.75
C LEU A 83 -14.69 -27.35 10.04
N GLU A 84 -14.11 -27.89 11.12
CA GLU A 84 -14.77 -27.97 12.43
C GLU A 84 -15.18 -26.59 12.94
N ALA A 85 -14.30 -25.60 12.82
CA ALA A 85 -14.61 -24.23 13.19
C ALA A 85 -15.78 -23.68 12.36
N GLY A 86 -15.87 -23.97 11.06
CA GLY A 86 -17.00 -23.55 10.22
C GLY A 86 -18.34 -24.18 10.60
N VAL A 87 -18.35 -25.45 11.02
CA VAL A 87 -19.59 -26.21 11.26
C VAL A 87 -20.10 -26.20 12.69
N ARG A 88 -19.36 -25.59 13.62
CA ARG A 88 -19.77 -25.35 15.01
C ARG A 88 -20.80 -24.21 15.11
N PRO A 89 -21.81 -24.33 15.98
CA PRO A 89 -22.87 -23.34 16.12
C PRO A 89 -22.35 -22.03 16.73
N ASP A 90 -23.11 -20.95 16.56
CA ASP A 90 -22.73 -19.63 17.09
C ASP A 90 -22.60 -19.59 18.63
N THR A 91 -23.24 -20.53 19.34
CA THR A 91 -23.09 -20.67 20.80
C THR A 91 -21.70 -21.10 21.26
N ASP A 92 -20.88 -21.64 20.34
CA ASP A 92 -19.51 -22.09 20.61
C ASP A 92 -18.48 -20.96 20.38
N ARG A 93 -18.91 -19.78 19.91
CA ARG A 93 -18.03 -18.66 19.56
C ARG A 93 -17.64 -17.84 20.79
N PRO A 94 -16.39 -17.32 20.86
CA PRO A 94 -15.35 -17.38 19.84
C PRO A 94 -14.61 -18.74 19.79
N ILE A 95 -14.03 -19.07 18.63
CA ILE A 95 -13.23 -20.29 18.42
C ILE A 95 -11.75 -19.94 18.23
N SER A 96 -10.87 -20.69 18.87
CA SER A 96 -9.41 -20.59 18.69
C SER A 96 -8.87 -21.88 18.09
N ILE A 97 -8.29 -21.80 16.89
CA ILE A 97 -7.49 -22.86 16.29
C ILE A 97 -6.04 -22.65 16.73
N GLN A 98 -5.54 -23.61 17.51
CA GLN A 98 -4.20 -23.61 18.09
C GLN A 98 -3.38 -24.78 17.58
N PHE A 99 -2.06 -24.71 17.75
CA PHE A 99 -1.14 -25.74 17.30
C PHE A 99 -0.41 -26.37 18.49
N ASN A 100 -0.30 -27.70 18.48
CA ASN A 100 0.53 -28.48 19.40
C ASN A 100 1.07 -29.71 18.67
N ILE A 101 1.87 -29.45 17.64
CA ILE A 101 2.47 -30.48 16.80
C ILE A 101 3.80 -30.92 17.44
N PRO A 102 4.03 -32.22 17.66
CA PRO A 102 5.27 -32.69 18.27
C PRO A 102 6.47 -32.52 17.32
N THR A 103 7.69 -32.44 17.87
CA THR A 103 8.92 -32.42 17.05
C THR A 103 9.24 -33.77 16.40
N SER A 104 8.49 -34.83 16.76
CA SER A 104 8.54 -36.14 16.10
C SER A 104 7.65 -36.21 14.86
N ASP A 105 6.87 -35.16 14.59
CA ASP A 105 6.07 -35.06 13.38
C ASP A 105 6.98 -35.07 12.13
N PRO A 106 6.61 -35.80 11.05
CA PRO A 106 7.49 -36.01 9.90
C PRO A 106 7.91 -34.73 9.18
N ASN A 107 7.14 -33.64 9.25
CA ASN A 107 7.46 -32.38 8.58
C ASN A 107 8.00 -31.31 9.54
N TYR A 108 8.54 -31.72 10.70
CA TYR A 108 9.32 -30.84 11.56
C TYR A 108 10.75 -30.65 11.02
N ASN A 109 11.14 -29.40 10.73
CA ASN A 109 12.50 -29.05 10.37
C ASN A 109 13.30 -28.65 11.62
N ALA A 110 14.15 -29.54 12.11
CA ALA A 110 14.93 -29.31 13.33
C ALA A 110 15.93 -28.14 13.23
N SER A 111 16.48 -27.87 12.04
CA SER A 111 17.46 -26.80 11.83
C SER A 111 16.81 -25.42 11.87
N LEU A 112 15.61 -25.30 11.30
CA LEU A 112 14.84 -24.04 11.29
C LEU A 112 13.87 -23.92 12.48
N GLN A 113 13.62 -25.02 13.19
CA GLN A 113 12.66 -25.13 14.28
C GLN A 113 11.25 -24.69 13.85
N VAL A 114 10.79 -25.22 12.72
CA VAL A 114 9.46 -24.94 12.13
C VAL A 114 8.76 -26.23 11.74
N TRP A 115 7.43 -26.17 11.63
CA TRP A 115 6.59 -27.26 11.14
C TRP A 115 5.99 -26.87 9.79
N GLU A 116 6.17 -27.73 8.79
CA GLU A 116 5.58 -27.52 7.48
C GLU A 116 4.26 -28.30 7.35
N VAL A 117 3.15 -27.62 7.62
CA VAL A 117 1.79 -28.15 7.47
C VAL A 117 1.45 -28.26 5.99
N GLN A 118 1.16 -29.46 5.55
CA GLN A 118 0.78 -29.73 4.18
C GLN A 118 -0.70 -29.44 3.98
N ILE A 119 -1.06 -28.96 2.79
CA ILE A 119 -2.43 -28.80 2.31
C ILE A 119 -2.44 -29.43 0.92
N ASP A 120 -3.22 -30.49 0.75
CA ASP A 120 -3.47 -31.13 -0.54
C ASP A 120 -4.30 -30.19 -1.42
N GLU A 121 -3.70 -29.75 -2.51
CA GLU A 121 -4.25 -28.79 -3.44
C GLU A 121 -5.50 -29.30 -4.19
N SER A 122 -5.75 -30.61 -4.17
CA SER A 122 -6.91 -31.24 -4.83
C SER A 122 -8.25 -30.92 -4.14
N TYR A 123 -8.21 -30.48 -2.88
CA TYR A 123 -9.41 -30.36 -2.04
C TYR A 123 -9.66 -28.93 -1.54
N VAL A 124 -10.93 -28.63 -1.28
CA VAL A 124 -11.40 -27.31 -0.83
C VAL A 124 -10.83 -26.97 0.54
N TRP A 125 -10.29 -25.77 0.69
CA TRP A 125 -9.74 -25.26 1.93
C TRP A 125 -10.41 -23.93 2.30
N GLU A 126 -11.54 -24.01 3.00
CA GLU A 126 -12.34 -22.83 3.31
C GLU A 126 -12.85 -22.83 4.75
N LEU A 127 -12.93 -21.64 5.33
CA LEU A 127 -13.69 -21.35 6.53
C LEU A 127 -15.06 -20.80 6.11
N ASP A 128 -16.07 -21.65 6.12
CA ASP A 128 -17.45 -21.30 5.75
C ASP A 128 -18.45 -21.69 6.84
N ARG A 129 -19.59 -20.99 6.87
CA ARG A 129 -20.71 -21.29 7.76
C ARG A 129 -21.48 -22.51 7.26
N ARG A 130 -22.00 -23.29 8.20
CA ARG A 130 -22.84 -24.46 7.89
C ARG A 130 -24.23 -24.07 7.36
N PHE A 131 -24.83 -23.05 7.95
CA PHE A 131 -26.17 -22.60 7.63
C PHE A 131 -26.13 -21.10 7.33
N ILE A 132 -26.99 -20.65 6.41
CA ILE A 132 -27.10 -19.23 6.05
C ILE A 132 -27.52 -18.33 7.22
N THR A 133 -28.08 -18.92 8.28
CA THR A 133 -28.49 -18.22 9.50
C THR A 133 -27.36 -18.02 10.51
N ASP A 134 -26.27 -18.75 10.35
CA ASP A 134 -25.13 -18.69 11.27
C ASP A 134 -24.17 -17.60 10.80
N ASP A 135 -23.54 -16.89 11.74
CA ASP A 135 -22.43 -15.97 11.41
C ASP A 135 -21.22 -16.79 10.94
N GLY A 136 -20.95 -17.92 11.62
CA GLY A 136 -19.82 -18.81 11.32
C GLY A 136 -18.43 -18.21 11.59
N GLY A 137 -18.36 -16.92 11.92
CA GLY A 137 -17.16 -16.13 12.14
C GLY A 137 -16.54 -16.27 13.53
N GLN A 138 -15.83 -15.22 13.94
CA GLN A 138 -15.13 -15.16 15.24
C GLN A 138 -14.15 -16.32 15.47
N VAL A 139 -13.45 -16.74 14.42
CA VAL A 139 -12.39 -17.75 14.47
C VAL A 139 -11.04 -17.08 14.50
N THR A 140 -10.17 -17.50 15.42
CA THR A 140 -8.76 -17.09 15.45
C THR A 140 -7.88 -18.26 15.10
N ILE A 141 -7.11 -18.14 14.02
CA ILE A 141 -6.05 -19.09 13.62
C ILE A 141 -4.71 -18.47 13.96
N ASP A 142 -3.99 -19.06 14.91
CA ASP A 142 -2.79 -18.44 15.47
C ASP A 142 -1.59 -19.39 15.54
N GLY A 143 -0.67 -19.23 14.59
CA GLY A 143 0.56 -20.03 14.54
C GLY A 143 1.53 -19.80 15.71
N SER A 144 1.37 -18.72 16.49
CA SER A 144 2.25 -18.46 17.65
C SER A 144 1.99 -19.41 18.82
N THR A 145 0.80 -20.01 18.85
CA THR A 145 0.36 -20.97 19.88
C THR A 145 1.16 -22.27 19.87
N GLN A 146 1.81 -22.59 18.75
CA GLN A 146 2.71 -23.75 18.64
C GLN A 146 3.81 -23.69 19.73
N PRO A 147 3.86 -24.66 20.66
CA PRO A 147 4.92 -24.70 21.65
C PRO A 147 6.27 -25.02 20.99
N ASN A 148 7.34 -24.56 21.62
CA ASN A 148 8.72 -24.65 21.10
C ASN A 148 8.85 -23.93 19.74
N GLY A 149 9.86 -24.29 18.95
CA GLY A 149 10.13 -23.68 17.66
C GLY A 149 11.05 -22.46 17.72
N ARG A 150 11.24 -21.82 16.56
CA ARG A 150 12.02 -20.58 16.45
C ARG A 150 11.37 -19.43 17.22
N THR A 151 12.21 -18.47 17.61
CA THR A 151 11.79 -17.28 18.37
C THR A 151 11.40 -16.10 17.49
N THR A 152 11.76 -16.11 16.20
CA THR A 152 11.45 -15.05 15.24
C THR A 152 10.75 -15.62 14.01
N GLY A 153 9.66 -14.97 13.58
CA GLY A 153 8.84 -15.42 12.45
C GLY A 153 7.86 -16.56 12.76
N PRO A 154 7.06 -16.99 11.77
CA PRO A 154 6.05 -18.05 11.94
C PRO A 154 6.66 -19.41 12.31
N LYS A 155 6.12 -20.09 13.32
CA LYS A 155 6.52 -21.47 13.63
C LYS A 155 5.86 -22.49 12.68
N ILE A 156 4.69 -22.11 12.16
CA ILE A 156 3.89 -22.91 11.24
C ILE A 156 4.05 -22.34 9.84
N MET A 157 4.58 -23.16 8.93
CA MET A 157 4.65 -22.89 7.49
C MET A 157 3.60 -23.76 6.81
N VAL A 158 2.62 -23.17 6.17
CA VAL A 158 1.58 -23.86 5.41
C VAL A 158 2.06 -24.01 3.98
N ASN A 159 2.32 -25.24 3.56
CA ASN A 159 2.60 -25.60 2.19
C ASN A 159 1.30 -25.91 1.46
N THR A 160 0.91 -25.01 0.57
CA THR A 160 -0.36 -25.10 -0.15
C THR A 160 -0.28 -25.90 -1.45
N ASN A 161 0.92 -26.30 -1.88
CA ASN A 161 1.17 -27.05 -3.11
C ASN A 161 2.16 -28.17 -2.83
N ARG A 162 1.72 -29.16 -2.05
CA ARG A 162 2.57 -30.24 -1.55
C ARG A 162 3.22 -30.99 -2.71
N ASP A 163 2.45 -31.28 -3.76
CA ASP A 163 2.91 -32.12 -4.86
C ASP A 163 3.56 -31.29 -5.99
N ASN A 164 3.82 -30.00 -5.74
CA ASN A 164 4.52 -29.07 -6.62
C ASN A 164 3.88 -28.95 -8.02
N LEU A 165 2.55 -28.93 -8.10
CA LEU A 165 1.83 -28.91 -9.37
C LEU A 165 1.97 -27.57 -10.11
N GLU A 166 1.94 -27.62 -11.44
CA GLU A 166 1.94 -26.43 -12.31
C GLU A 166 0.70 -25.55 -12.12
N THR A 167 -0.38 -26.13 -11.58
CA THR A 167 -1.63 -25.42 -11.26
C THR A 167 -1.57 -24.69 -9.92
N PHE A 168 -0.44 -24.77 -9.23
CA PHE A 168 -0.18 -24.15 -7.93
C PHE A 168 -1.07 -24.69 -6.82
N GLY A 169 -0.85 -24.14 -5.62
CA GLY A 169 -1.55 -24.56 -4.41
C GLY A 169 -2.92 -23.96 -4.19
N ARG A 170 -3.62 -24.51 -3.20
CA ARG A 170 -4.94 -24.02 -2.76
C ARG A 170 -4.81 -22.77 -1.89
N SER A 171 -5.69 -21.79 -2.12
CA SER A 171 -5.84 -20.62 -1.25
C SER A 171 -6.77 -20.92 -0.07
N LEU A 172 -6.53 -20.28 1.07
CA LEU A 172 -7.46 -20.28 2.19
C LEU A 172 -8.59 -19.29 1.88
N GLU A 173 -9.78 -19.81 1.68
CA GLU A 173 -10.99 -19.01 1.46
C GLU A 173 -11.71 -18.77 2.80
N VAL A 174 -12.03 -17.51 3.12
CA VAL A 174 -12.68 -17.12 4.37
C VAL A 174 -14.01 -16.48 4.02
N ARG A 175 -15.10 -17.20 4.26
CA ARG A 175 -16.48 -16.83 3.90
C ARG A 175 -17.30 -16.38 5.10
N THR A 176 -16.62 -15.95 6.16
CA THR A 176 -17.23 -15.53 7.42
C THR A 176 -16.55 -14.27 7.94
N SER A 177 -17.24 -13.56 8.84
CA SER A 177 -16.81 -12.27 9.35
C SER A 177 -16.01 -12.37 10.67
N ASN A 178 -15.32 -11.28 11.04
CA ASN A 178 -14.71 -11.12 12.37
C ASN A 178 -13.64 -12.17 12.75
N ASN A 179 -12.96 -12.76 11.76
CA ASN A 179 -11.88 -13.73 11.99
C ASN A 179 -10.51 -13.06 12.17
N ILE A 180 -9.57 -13.78 12.76
CA ILE A 180 -8.18 -13.36 12.92
C ILE A 180 -7.28 -14.48 12.37
N ILE A 181 -6.43 -14.16 11.38
CA ILE A 181 -5.45 -15.09 10.82
C ILE A 181 -4.07 -14.50 11.04
N ARG A 182 -3.25 -15.17 11.86
CA ARG A 182 -1.96 -14.61 12.27
C ARG A 182 -0.84 -15.60 12.53
N ASN A 183 0.38 -15.07 12.42
CA ASN A 183 1.62 -15.77 12.75
C ASN A 183 1.83 -17.06 11.93
N LEU A 184 1.34 -17.10 10.69
CA LEU A 184 1.50 -18.21 9.74
C LEU A 184 2.46 -17.83 8.61
N GLY A 185 3.20 -18.80 8.09
CA GLY A 185 3.89 -18.69 6.81
C GLY A 185 3.10 -19.41 5.73
N PHE A 186 3.06 -18.90 4.51
CA PHE A 186 2.43 -19.54 3.35
C PHE A 186 3.48 -19.73 2.25
N ILE A 187 3.66 -20.99 1.84
CA ILE A 187 4.50 -21.41 0.71
C ILE A 187 3.65 -22.22 -0.26
N GLY A 188 4.06 -22.32 -1.53
CA GLY A 188 3.33 -23.13 -2.51
C GLY A 188 2.20 -22.41 -3.26
N GLY A 189 2.18 -21.08 -3.31
CA GLY A 189 1.26 -20.39 -4.23
C GLY A 189 -0.11 -19.99 -3.70
N GLY A 190 -0.48 -20.43 -2.50
CA GLY A 190 -1.77 -20.11 -1.89
C GLY A 190 -1.86 -18.67 -1.40
N GLN A 191 -3.07 -18.13 -1.45
CA GLN A 191 -3.45 -16.81 -0.96
C GLN A 191 -4.36 -16.92 0.27
N ILE A 192 -4.63 -15.80 0.93
CA ILE A 192 -5.76 -15.65 1.85
C ILE A 192 -6.82 -14.83 1.11
N ILE A 193 -8.03 -15.36 0.97
CA ILE A 193 -9.12 -14.70 0.27
C ILE A 193 -10.24 -14.42 1.28
N LEU A 194 -10.57 -13.15 1.51
CA LEU A 194 -11.56 -12.71 2.49
C LEU A 194 -12.84 -12.27 1.78
N TYR A 195 -13.88 -13.09 1.81
CA TYR A 195 -15.17 -12.82 1.16
C TYR A 195 -16.15 -12.01 2.02
N GLU A 196 -15.85 -11.81 3.30
CA GLU A 196 -16.68 -11.01 4.21
C GLU A 196 -15.82 -10.04 5.02
N GLY A 197 -16.49 -9.20 5.82
CA GLY A 197 -15.88 -8.08 6.51
C GLY A 197 -15.41 -8.33 7.94
N GLY A 198 -14.74 -7.31 8.50
CA GLY A 198 -14.30 -7.31 9.90
C GLY A 198 -13.16 -8.30 10.22
N ASN A 199 -12.55 -8.92 9.21
CA ASN A 199 -11.45 -9.86 9.41
C ASN A 199 -10.12 -9.12 9.63
N THR A 200 -9.22 -9.74 10.38
CA THR A 200 -7.85 -9.27 10.60
C THR A 200 -6.84 -10.29 10.10
N VAL A 201 -5.94 -9.88 9.21
CA VAL A 201 -4.81 -10.69 8.73
C VAL A 201 -3.51 -10.03 9.15
N GLU A 202 -2.79 -10.65 10.08
CA GLU A 202 -1.61 -10.01 10.69
C GLU A 202 -0.39 -10.92 10.92
N ASN A 203 0.81 -10.34 10.84
CA ASN A 203 2.07 -11.02 11.15
C ASN A 203 2.31 -12.31 10.33
N ASN A 204 1.74 -12.41 9.13
CA ASN A 204 1.92 -13.56 8.26
C ASN A 204 3.10 -13.35 7.30
N TRP A 205 3.74 -14.44 6.91
CA TRP A 205 4.72 -14.47 5.83
C TRP A 205 4.09 -15.14 4.61
N MET A 206 4.21 -14.54 3.43
CA MET A 206 3.65 -15.09 2.19
C MET A 206 4.70 -15.08 1.09
N GLY A 207 4.93 -16.25 0.51
CA GLY A 207 5.91 -16.43 -0.57
C GLY A 207 7.37 -16.44 -0.13
N LEU A 208 7.65 -16.36 1.17
CA LEU A 208 9.00 -16.49 1.71
C LEU A 208 9.37 -17.95 1.91
N LYS A 209 10.64 -18.29 1.71
CA LYS A 209 11.22 -19.54 2.19
C LYS A 209 11.02 -19.66 3.71
N ALA A 210 11.03 -20.88 4.24
CA ALA A 210 10.88 -21.13 5.66
C ALA A 210 11.93 -20.39 6.53
N ASP A 211 13.15 -20.23 6.03
CA ASP A 211 14.22 -19.48 6.68
C ASP A 211 14.07 -17.94 6.57
N GLY A 212 13.12 -17.47 5.76
CA GLY A 212 12.86 -16.05 5.53
C GLY A 212 13.86 -15.35 4.63
N SER A 213 14.83 -16.05 4.03
CA SER A 213 15.94 -15.46 3.29
C SER A 213 15.53 -14.80 1.98
N GLY A 214 14.43 -15.25 1.37
CA GLY A 214 13.93 -14.71 0.11
C GLY A 214 12.73 -15.50 -0.43
N LEU A 215 12.48 -15.34 -1.73
CA LEU A 215 11.35 -15.92 -2.45
C LEU A 215 11.38 -17.46 -2.41
N SER A 216 10.23 -18.06 -2.11
CA SER A 216 9.89 -19.45 -2.40
C SER A 216 8.93 -19.48 -3.58
N LEU A 217 9.30 -20.18 -4.65
CA LEU A 217 8.40 -20.36 -5.79
C LEU A 217 7.16 -21.16 -5.35
N ALA A 218 6.03 -20.84 -5.96
CA ALA A 218 4.78 -21.56 -5.81
C ALA A 218 4.88 -22.96 -6.44
N SER A 219 5.59 -23.05 -7.57
CA SER A 219 5.95 -24.29 -8.23
C SER A 219 7.18 -24.09 -9.10
N ASP A 220 8.03 -25.12 -9.18
CA ASP A 220 9.16 -25.21 -10.11
C ASP A 220 9.00 -26.38 -11.10
N ALA A 221 7.79 -26.96 -11.21
CA ALA A 221 7.52 -28.08 -12.12
C ALA A 221 7.75 -27.75 -13.60
N SER A 222 7.62 -26.48 -13.98
CA SER A 222 8.01 -25.99 -15.30
C SER A 222 8.37 -24.51 -15.31
N THR A 223 9.07 -24.06 -16.35
CA THR A 223 9.39 -22.64 -16.55
C THR A 223 8.14 -21.76 -16.56
N GLN A 224 7.03 -22.24 -17.13
CA GLN A 224 5.76 -21.53 -17.13
C GLN A 224 5.18 -21.38 -15.72
N ALA A 225 5.29 -22.41 -14.87
CA ALA A 225 4.87 -22.33 -13.47
C ALA A 225 5.71 -21.31 -12.69
N MET A 226 7.04 -21.30 -12.91
CA MET A 226 7.95 -20.35 -12.26
C MET A 226 7.65 -18.88 -12.56
N ARG A 227 7.01 -18.56 -13.70
CA ARG A 227 6.55 -17.20 -14.03
C ARG A 227 5.57 -16.63 -13.00
N SER A 228 4.86 -17.50 -12.29
CA SER A 228 3.93 -17.12 -11.24
C SER A 228 4.62 -16.85 -9.90
N MET A 229 5.95 -16.94 -9.84
CA MET A 229 6.77 -16.66 -8.65
C MET A 229 6.18 -17.38 -7.43
N ALA A 230 5.84 -16.66 -6.36
CA ALA A 230 5.22 -17.22 -5.16
C ALA A 230 3.70 -17.19 -5.16
N ARG A 231 3.03 -16.46 -6.08
CA ARG A 231 1.58 -16.13 -6.14
C ARG A 231 0.93 -15.52 -4.89
N GLY A 232 1.51 -15.71 -3.70
CA GLY A 232 0.92 -15.39 -2.41
C GLY A 232 0.51 -13.93 -2.29
N GLY A 233 -0.48 -13.69 -1.44
CA GLY A 233 -1.08 -12.38 -1.22
C GLY A 233 -2.41 -12.48 -0.50
N ILE A 234 -3.03 -11.33 -0.25
CA ILE A 234 -4.30 -11.21 0.47
C ILE A 234 -5.32 -10.53 -0.44
N ILE A 235 -6.43 -11.21 -0.72
CA ILE A 235 -7.42 -10.80 -1.72
C ILE A 235 -8.78 -10.60 -1.07
N LEU A 236 -9.40 -9.46 -1.33
CA LEU A 236 -10.75 -9.07 -0.90
C LEU A 236 -11.58 -8.89 -2.18
N PRO A 237 -12.30 -9.94 -2.65
CA PRO A 237 -12.77 -9.97 -4.02
C PRO A 237 -14.12 -9.27 -4.25
N ASN A 238 -14.90 -8.99 -3.21
CA ASN A 238 -16.30 -8.56 -3.33
C ASN A 238 -16.62 -7.31 -2.47
N GLU A 239 -17.85 -6.82 -2.62
CA GLU A 239 -18.39 -5.65 -1.89
C GLU A 239 -18.69 -5.94 -0.41
N ASP A 240 -18.71 -7.22 -0.01
CA ASP A 240 -18.90 -7.61 1.40
C ASP A 240 -17.57 -7.63 2.18
N SER A 241 -16.43 -7.49 1.48
CA SER A 241 -15.08 -7.45 2.06
C SER A 241 -14.76 -6.10 2.73
N ASP A 242 -15.63 -5.63 3.62
CA ASP A 242 -15.51 -4.33 4.27
C ASP A 242 -14.85 -4.39 5.66
N ASN A 243 -14.31 -3.26 6.13
CA ASN A 243 -13.82 -3.12 7.50
C ASN A 243 -12.73 -4.15 7.90
N ASN A 244 -11.98 -4.69 6.95
CA ASN A 244 -10.89 -5.61 7.23
C ASN A 244 -9.60 -4.86 7.60
N ILE A 245 -8.76 -5.51 8.40
CA ILE A 245 -7.45 -5.00 8.81
C ILE A 245 -6.36 -5.94 8.29
N ILE A 246 -5.46 -5.42 7.46
CA ILE A 246 -4.33 -6.16 6.89
C ILE A 246 -3.05 -5.50 7.37
N GLN A 247 -2.36 -6.12 8.32
CA GLN A 247 -1.24 -5.46 9.00
C GLN A 247 0.00 -6.31 9.30
N ASN A 248 1.17 -5.68 9.28
CA ASN A 248 2.43 -6.32 9.68
C ASN A 248 2.76 -7.62 8.90
N ASN A 249 2.18 -7.80 7.72
CA ASN A 249 2.47 -8.97 6.89
C ASN A 249 3.74 -8.76 6.08
N ARG A 250 4.42 -9.85 5.73
CA ARG A 250 5.58 -9.88 4.84
C ARG A 250 5.22 -10.66 3.59
N ILE A 251 5.21 -10.01 2.44
CA ILE A 251 4.72 -10.58 1.19
C ILE A 251 5.78 -10.39 0.11
N ILE A 252 6.18 -11.47 -0.57
CA ILE A 252 7.15 -11.42 -1.66
C ILE A 252 6.67 -12.28 -2.83
N GLY A 253 6.95 -11.85 -4.06
CA GLY A 253 6.70 -12.61 -5.28
C GLY A 253 5.23 -12.83 -5.60
N ALA A 254 4.35 -11.92 -5.17
CA ALA A 254 2.94 -11.94 -5.53
C ALA A 254 2.78 -11.74 -7.04
N SER A 255 2.21 -12.73 -7.75
CA SER A 255 2.02 -12.66 -9.21
C SER A 255 0.88 -11.75 -9.63
N GLU A 256 -0.16 -11.63 -8.80
CA GLU A 256 -1.32 -10.77 -9.04
C GLU A 256 -1.16 -9.43 -8.33
N ARG A 257 -1.29 -9.41 -7.01
CA ARG A 257 -1.02 -8.27 -6.12
C ARG A 257 -0.67 -8.83 -4.75
N ALA A 258 0.22 -8.16 -4.04
CA ALA A 258 0.51 -8.53 -2.65
C ALA A 258 -0.74 -8.38 -1.78
N ILE A 259 -1.48 -7.29 -1.98
CA ILE A 259 -2.79 -7.05 -1.35
C ILE A 259 -3.72 -6.48 -2.41
N ARG A 260 -4.92 -7.04 -2.53
CA ARG A 260 -5.92 -6.63 -3.53
C ARG A 260 -7.29 -6.46 -2.88
N ILE A 261 -7.89 -5.28 -3.07
CA ILE A 261 -9.30 -5.04 -2.78
C ILE A 261 -10.01 -4.78 -4.10
N THR A 262 -10.94 -5.64 -4.48
CA THR A 262 -11.76 -5.48 -5.70
C THR A 262 -13.23 -5.30 -5.34
N SER A 263 -14.00 -4.77 -6.29
CA SER A 263 -15.47 -4.78 -6.26
C SER A 263 -16.10 -3.97 -5.13
N ASN A 264 -15.55 -2.80 -4.81
CA ASN A 264 -16.10 -1.87 -3.82
C ASN A 264 -15.99 -2.31 -2.34
N GLY A 265 -14.92 -3.01 -1.97
CA GLY A 265 -14.61 -3.21 -0.55
C GLY A 265 -14.25 -1.88 0.13
N ASP A 266 -15.00 -1.50 1.16
CA ASP A 266 -14.96 -0.19 1.81
C ASP A 266 -14.37 -0.26 3.23
N ASN A 267 -13.84 0.88 3.69
CA ASN A 267 -13.38 1.07 5.08
C ASN A 267 -12.30 0.08 5.55
N ASN A 268 -11.54 -0.51 4.63
CA ASN A 268 -10.44 -1.42 4.95
C ASN A 268 -9.18 -0.64 5.37
N VAL A 269 -8.37 -1.24 6.23
CA VAL A 269 -7.10 -0.68 6.70
C VAL A 269 -5.95 -1.60 6.28
N ILE A 270 -5.04 -1.07 5.47
CA ILE A 270 -3.82 -1.74 5.03
C ILE A 270 -2.63 -1.01 5.66
N GLN A 271 -1.99 -1.59 6.67
CA GLN A 271 -0.96 -0.88 7.43
C GLN A 271 0.30 -1.67 7.79
N ASN A 272 1.45 -1.00 7.80
CA ASN A 272 2.71 -1.55 8.29
C ASN A 272 3.15 -2.87 7.60
N ASN A 273 2.69 -3.12 6.37
CA ASN A 273 3.09 -4.32 5.63
C ASN A 273 4.43 -4.11 4.93
N PHE A 274 5.19 -5.20 4.74
CA PHE A 274 6.46 -5.24 4.02
C PHE A 274 6.29 -6.03 2.74
N ILE A 275 6.40 -5.36 1.59
CA ILE A 275 6.14 -5.97 0.28
C ILE A 275 7.42 -5.96 -0.56
N GLY A 276 7.74 -7.10 -1.15
CA GLY A 276 8.88 -7.31 -2.03
C GLY A 276 10.23 -7.44 -1.33
N MET A 277 10.23 -7.69 -0.02
CA MET A 277 11.43 -7.81 0.82
C MET A 277 11.48 -9.17 1.52
N ASN A 278 12.66 -9.54 2.03
CA ASN A 278 12.82 -10.75 2.83
C ASN A 278 12.22 -10.60 4.25
N ALA A 279 12.34 -11.65 5.08
CA ALA A 279 11.84 -11.66 6.45
C ALA A 279 12.45 -10.59 7.38
N SER A 280 13.63 -10.06 7.04
CA SER A 280 14.28 -8.97 7.78
C SER A 280 13.84 -7.59 7.29
N GLY A 281 13.05 -7.51 6.21
CA GLY A 281 12.66 -6.25 5.58
C GLY A 281 13.72 -5.69 4.64
N LEU A 282 14.65 -6.53 4.19
CA LEU A 282 15.74 -6.14 3.30
C LEU A 282 15.54 -6.72 1.89
N VAL A 283 16.09 -6.03 0.91
CA VAL A 283 16.40 -6.61 -0.40
C VAL A 283 17.90 -6.95 -0.37
N PRO A 284 18.28 -8.25 -0.32
CA PRO A 284 19.65 -8.64 -0.03
C PRO A 284 20.62 -8.36 -1.19
N SER A 285 21.91 -8.27 -0.88
CA SER A 285 22.99 -8.23 -1.88
C SER A 285 22.89 -9.46 -2.81
N PRO A 286 23.16 -9.32 -4.13
CA PRO A 286 23.69 -8.15 -4.84
C PRO A 286 22.64 -7.12 -5.27
N PHE A 287 21.39 -7.26 -4.85
CA PHE A 287 20.25 -6.45 -5.31
C PHE A 287 20.07 -5.11 -4.58
N THR A 288 21.04 -4.74 -3.73
CA THR A 288 20.99 -3.53 -2.89
C THR A 288 21.22 -2.24 -3.67
N ASN A 289 21.78 -2.32 -4.88
CA ASN A 289 22.14 -1.16 -5.70
C ASN A 289 21.11 -0.87 -6.80
N GLY A 290 19.83 -1.12 -6.50
CA GLY A 290 18.74 -0.97 -7.44
C GLY A 290 18.19 -2.30 -7.94
N VAL A 291 16.86 -2.35 -8.10
CA VAL A 291 16.16 -3.48 -8.69
C VAL A 291 16.45 -3.56 -10.20
N ASN A 292 16.75 -4.76 -10.68
CA ASN A 292 16.90 -5.01 -12.11
C ASN A 292 15.52 -5.09 -12.77
N CYS A 293 15.24 -4.16 -13.67
CA CYS A 293 13.96 -4.07 -14.38
C CYS A 293 14.01 -4.53 -15.82
N THR A 294 15.04 -5.32 -16.17
CA THR A 294 15.11 -5.99 -17.46
C THR A 294 13.85 -6.84 -17.65
N ARG A 295 13.17 -6.66 -18.80
CA ARG A 295 11.98 -7.45 -19.14
C ARG A 295 12.43 -8.84 -19.60
N GLU A 296 12.32 -9.81 -18.70
CA GLU A 296 12.52 -11.23 -19.01
C GLU A 296 11.21 -12.00 -18.82
N LEU A 297 10.80 -12.73 -19.86
CA LEU A 297 9.55 -13.49 -19.86
C LEU A 297 9.58 -14.65 -18.85
N ASP A 298 10.75 -15.24 -18.64
CA ASP A 298 10.96 -16.38 -17.75
C ASP A 298 11.63 -15.96 -16.45
N TYR A 299 11.37 -16.73 -15.40
CA TYR A 299 12.01 -16.51 -14.10
C TYR A 299 13.52 -16.74 -14.19
N ASN A 300 14.29 -15.81 -13.62
CA ASN A 300 15.75 -15.86 -13.55
C ASN A 300 16.22 -15.71 -12.11
N ALA A 301 16.73 -16.79 -11.51
CA ALA A 301 17.19 -16.78 -10.11
C ALA A 301 18.29 -15.74 -9.80
N SER A 302 18.92 -15.16 -10.83
CA SER A 302 19.88 -14.06 -10.69
C SER A 302 19.24 -12.71 -10.44
N PHE A 303 17.91 -12.58 -10.47
CA PHE A 303 17.18 -11.34 -10.19
C PHE A 303 16.37 -11.43 -8.91
N TRP A 304 16.05 -10.27 -8.37
CA TRP A 304 15.14 -10.15 -7.23
C TRP A 304 13.71 -9.93 -7.72
N TYR A 305 12.83 -10.88 -7.46
CA TYR A 305 11.42 -10.82 -7.84
C TYR A 305 10.53 -10.50 -6.62
N GLY A 306 10.38 -9.21 -6.33
CA GLY A 306 9.53 -8.75 -5.23
C GLY A 306 8.03 -8.96 -5.48
N GLY A 307 7.61 -9.21 -6.73
CA GLY A 307 6.20 -9.35 -7.09
C GLY A 307 5.53 -8.02 -7.48
N ARG A 308 4.19 -8.00 -7.39
CA ARG A 308 3.34 -6.82 -7.61
C ARG A 308 2.92 -6.18 -6.29
N GLY A 309 2.66 -4.87 -6.32
CA GLY A 309 2.28 -4.07 -5.16
C GLY A 309 0.83 -4.24 -4.69
N ILE A 310 0.26 -3.16 -4.14
CA ILE A 310 -1.11 -3.11 -3.59
C ILE A 310 -2.07 -2.54 -4.63
N GLN A 311 -3.26 -3.11 -4.74
CA GLN A 311 -4.38 -2.52 -5.48
C GLN A 311 -5.60 -2.35 -4.57
N VAL A 312 -6.20 -1.16 -4.59
CA VAL A 312 -7.37 -0.81 -3.79
C VAL A 312 -8.45 -0.23 -4.69
N THR A 313 -9.67 -0.75 -4.53
CA THR A 313 -10.90 -0.21 -5.11
C THR A 313 -11.89 0.13 -4.00
N GLY A 314 -13.04 0.73 -4.31
CA GLY A 314 -14.09 1.04 -3.32
C GLY A 314 -13.92 2.41 -2.68
N SER A 315 -14.27 2.52 -1.40
CA SER A 315 -14.40 3.80 -0.71
C SER A 315 -13.77 3.81 0.68
N ASN A 316 -13.22 4.95 1.09
CA ASN A 316 -12.77 5.22 2.46
C ASN A 316 -11.72 4.24 3.01
N ASN A 317 -11.02 3.52 2.12
CA ASN A 317 -9.91 2.66 2.50
C ASN A 317 -8.69 3.48 2.97
N THR A 318 -7.94 2.93 3.91
CA THR A 318 -6.76 3.55 4.50
C THR A 318 -5.52 2.71 4.21
N VAL A 319 -4.52 3.28 3.53
CA VAL A 319 -3.25 2.63 3.18
C VAL A 319 -2.12 3.41 3.84
N ILE A 320 -1.57 2.89 4.95
CA ILE A 320 -0.65 3.66 5.79
C ILE A 320 0.61 2.92 6.21
N ASN A 321 1.73 3.63 6.23
CA ASN A 321 3.00 3.13 6.77
C ASN A 321 3.47 1.78 6.17
N ASN A 322 3.02 1.42 4.96
CA ASN A 322 3.52 0.23 4.28
C ASN A 322 4.90 0.53 3.70
N ARG A 323 5.78 -0.48 3.67
CA ARG A 323 7.08 -0.41 3.01
C ARG A 323 7.09 -1.37 1.83
N ILE A 324 7.41 -0.85 0.64
CA ILE A 324 7.33 -1.57 -0.63
C ILE A 324 8.65 -1.36 -1.35
N ALA A 325 9.39 -2.41 -1.66
CA ALA A 325 10.69 -2.29 -2.33
C ALA A 325 10.97 -3.51 -3.21
N GLY A 326 11.81 -3.35 -4.23
CA GLY A 326 12.28 -4.47 -5.06
C GLY A 326 11.18 -5.10 -5.93
N LEU A 327 10.14 -4.35 -6.28
CA LEU A 327 9.06 -4.88 -7.11
C LEU A 327 9.56 -5.15 -8.53
N HIS A 328 9.50 -6.42 -8.92
CA HIS A 328 9.85 -6.94 -10.22
C HIS A 328 9.13 -8.26 -10.43
N VAL A 329 8.75 -8.55 -11.67
CA VAL A 329 8.04 -9.77 -12.08
C VAL A 329 8.57 -10.25 -13.42
N PRO A 330 8.53 -11.56 -13.71
CA PRO A 330 8.71 -12.05 -15.07
C PRO A 330 7.65 -11.41 -15.97
N GLN A 331 8.08 -10.83 -17.09
CA GLN A 331 7.22 -10.01 -17.92
C GLN A 331 7.70 -9.95 -19.37
N SER A 332 6.73 -9.91 -20.29
CA SER A 332 6.97 -9.70 -21.71
C SER A 332 7.39 -8.27 -22.03
N THR A 333 7.80 -8.01 -23.27
CA THR A 333 8.17 -6.66 -23.72
C THR A 333 7.03 -5.67 -23.69
N ASN A 334 5.77 -6.09 -23.62
CA ASN A 334 4.60 -5.21 -23.68
C ASN A 334 3.77 -5.25 -22.38
N ASP A 335 4.27 -5.94 -21.36
CA ASP A 335 3.59 -6.03 -20.08
C ASP A 335 3.84 -4.75 -19.28
N THR A 336 2.78 -4.25 -18.64
CA THR A 336 2.85 -3.18 -17.65
C THR A 336 3.70 -3.62 -16.45
N PRO A 337 4.81 -2.92 -16.15
CA PRO A 337 5.62 -3.18 -14.97
C PRO A 337 4.82 -3.12 -13.66
N PRO A 338 5.34 -3.71 -12.57
CA PRO A 338 4.61 -3.77 -11.31
C PRO A 338 4.48 -2.39 -10.66
N ILE A 339 3.26 -1.84 -10.69
CA ILE A 339 2.88 -0.63 -9.94
C ILE A 339 2.91 -0.95 -8.44
N ALA A 340 3.47 -0.05 -7.64
CA ALA A 340 3.60 -0.24 -6.19
C ALA A 340 2.29 0.00 -5.44
N LEU A 341 1.57 1.08 -5.74
CA LEU A 341 0.21 1.34 -5.22
C LEU A 341 -0.72 1.76 -6.34
N GLU A 342 -1.85 1.07 -6.49
CA GLU A 342 -2.90 1.40 -7.44
C GLU A 342 -4.21 1.62 -6.68
N LEU A 343 -4.80 2.81 -6.83
CA LEU A 343 -5.95 3.26 -6.07
C LEU A 343 -7.03 3.73 -7.05
N SER A 344 -8.25 3.21 -6.86
CA SER A 344 -9.43 3.59 -7.62
C SER A 344 -10.66 3.67 -6.72
N GLY A 345 -11.62 4.51 -7.05
CA GLY A 345 -12.80 4.73 -6.20
C GLY A 345 -12.68 6.03 -5.42
N ASP A 346 -13.16 6.09 -4.18
CA ASP A 346 -13.36 7.38 -3.51
C ASP A 346 -12.84 7.46 -2.06
N GLY A 347 -12.39 8.64 -1.64
CA GLY A 347 -12.17 8.94 -0.22
C GLY A 347 -11.00 8.20 0.46
N HIS A 348 -10.09 7.59 -0.30
CA HIS A 348 -8.96 6.87 0.27
C HIS A 348 -7.98 7.77 1.01
N THR A 349 -7.44 7.31 2.13
CA THR A 349 -6.33 7.95 2.83
C THR A 349 -5.04 7.15 2.60
N VAL A 350 -4.01 7.79 2.04
CA VAL A 350 -2.74 7.16 1.68
C VAL A 350 -1.61 7.99 2.29
N THR A 351 -1.05 7.52 3.41
CA THR A 351 -0.04 8.31 4.14
C THR A 351 1.08 7.50 4.77
N GLY A 352 2.27 8.09 4.81
CA GLY A 352 3.43 7.49 5.49
C GLY A 352 4.02 6.26 4.79
N ASN A 353 3.54 5.91 3.59
CA ASN A 353 4.08 4.76 2.87
C ASN A 353 5.46 5.07 2.31
N VAL A 354 6.33 4.06 2.29
CA VAL A 354 7.69 4.14 1.76
C VAL A 354 7.82 3.17 0.59
N ILE A 355 8.00 3.71 -0.60
CA ILE A 355 8.12 2.98 -1.86
C ILE A 355 9.56 3.10 -2.36
N GLY A 356 10.14 1.96 -2.75
CA GLY A 356 11.50 1.86 -3.29
C GLY A 356 12.61 1.86 -2.24
N ARG A 357 12.31 1.77 -0.95
CA ARG A 357 13.32 1.74 0.11
C ARG A 357 13.09 0.60 1.10
N ASP A 358 14.13 -0.18 1.38
CA ASP A 358 14.07 -1.30 2.33
C ASP A 358 14.20 -0.83 3.80
N THR A 359 14.05 -1.69 4.81
CA THR A 359 14.07 -1.26 6.22
C THR A 359 15.41 -0.74 6.73
N ALA A 360 16.52 -0.99 6.02
CA ALA A 360 17.82 -0.39 6.30
C ALA A 360 18.00 0.98 5.62
N ASN A 361 16.95 1.47 4.95
CA ASN A 361 16.94 2.68 4.14
C ASN A 361 17.85 2.62 2.91
N ASN A 362 18.10 1.42 2.37
CA ASN A 362 18.73 1.29 1.08
C ASN A 362 17.73 1.66 -0.03
N ASP A 363 18.15 2.44 -1.01
CA ASP A 363 17.34 2.90 -2.13
C ASP A 363 17.31 1.84 -3.25
N ILE A 364 16.38 0.90 -3.10
CA ILE A 364 16.23 -0.27 -3.98
C ILE A 364 15.43 0.05 -5.25
N GLY A 365 14.42 0.89 -5.15
CA GLY A 365 13.46 1.17 -6.22
C GLY A 365 12.38 0.11 -6.45
N VAL A 366 11.57 0.38 -7.47
CA VAL A 366 10.50 -0.48 -7.99
C VAL A 366 10.47 -0.39 -9.52
N CYS A 367 10.15 -1.47 -10.21
CA CYS A 367 10.23 -1.49 -11.68
C CYS A 367 9.09 -0.82 -12.43
N GLY A 368 8.02 -0.45 -11.75
CA GLY A 368 6.91 0.32 -12.31
C GLY A 368 6.65 1.60 -11.52
N GLN A 369 5.49 2.17 -11.76
CA GLN A 369 5.07 3.43 -11.16
C GLN A 369 4.95 3.34 -9.64
N GLY A 370 5.31 4.42 -8.94
CA GLY A 370 5.14 4.51 -7.49
C GLY A 370 3.66 4.45 -7.11
N MET A 371 2.85 5.36 -7.67
CA MET A 371 1.41 5.38 -7.41
C MET A 371 0.60 5.69 -8.68
N LEU A 372 -0.48 4.93 -8.87
CA LEU A 372 -1.53 5.22 -9.84
C LEU A 372 -2.83 5.54 -9.11
N LEU A 373 -3.37 6.73 -9.36
CA LEU A 373 -4.57 7.27 -8.71
C LEU A 373 -5.71 7.45 -9.71
N GLN A 374 -6.89 6.98 -9.34
CA GLN A 374 -8.12 7.05 -10.11
C GLN A 374 -9.31 7.29 -9.17
N GLY A 375 -10.36 7.95 -9.65
CA GLY A 375 -11.53 8.27 -8.82
C GLY A 375 -11.37 9.59 -8.06
N THR A 376 -11.97 9.76 -6.87
CA THR A 376 -12.08 11.09 -6.22
C THR A 376 -11.77 11.11 -4.73
N GLN A 377 -11.58 12.32 -4.16
CA GLN A 377 -11.46 12.54 -2.71
C GLN A 377 -10.32 11.83 -1.99
N HIS A 378 -9.34 11.29 -2.73
CA HIS A 378 -8.19 10.72 -2.05
C HIS A 378 -7.37 11.81 -1.37
N LEU A 379 -6.88 11.49 -0.18
CA LEU A 379 -5.84 12.23 0.52
C LEU A 379 -4.54 11.42 0.44
N VAL A 380 -3.58 11.92 -0.34
CA VAL A 380 -2.27 11.28 -0.56
C VAL A 380 -1.19 12.22 -0.03
N GLU A 381 -0.66 11.92 1.15
CA GLU A 381 0.32 12.79 1.80
C GLU A 381 1.41 12.06 2.59
N PHE A 382 2.55 12.71 2.79
CA PHE A 382 3.66 12.18 3.61
C PHE A 382 4.18 10.81 3.18
N ASN A 383 4.04 10.46 1.90
CA ASN A 383 4.65 9.25 1.35
C ASN A 383 6.05 9.57 0.83
N THR A 384 6.94 8.58 0.88
CA THR A 384 8.27 8.64 0.27
C THR A 384 8.32 7.67 -0.90
N ILE A 385 8.70 8.14 -2.08
CA ILE A 385 8.90 7.31 -3.27
C ILE A 385 10.35 7.50 -3.72
N VAL A 386 11.05 6.39 -3.90
CA VAL A 386 12.45 6.38 -4.33
C VAL A 386 12.62 5.46 -5.52
N HIS A 387 13.31 5.90 -6.57
CA HIS A 387 13.66 5.07 -7.73
C HIS A 387 12.46 4.27 -8.30
N SER A 388 11.29 4.91 -8.41
CA SER A 388 10.20 4.34 -9.20
C SER A 388 10.49 4.46 -10.68
N ARG A 389 9.78 3.74 -11.55
CA ARG A 389 9.95 3.84 -13.01
C ARG A 389 8.62 4.12 -13.69
N ASN A 390 8.65 4.40 -14.99
CA ASN A 390 7.43 4.52 -15.78
C ASN A 390 6.57 3.24 -15.68
N GLY A 391 5.27 3.43 -15.49
CA GLY A 391 4.30 2.35 -15.36
C GLY A 391 3.77 1.77 -16.67
N PHE A 392 3.92 2.45 -17.80
CA PHE A 392 3.31 2.03 -19.07
C PHE A 392 4.34 1.49 -20.06
N GLU A 393 4.94 2.35 -20.88
CA GLU A 393 5.91 1.93 -21.89
C GLU A 393 7.33 2.43 -21.57
N PRO A 394 8.40 1.66 -21.87
CA PRO A 394 9.77 2.12 -21.72
C PRO A 394 10.10 3.32 -22.61
N THR A 395 9.28 3.57 -23.63
CA THR A 395 9.45 4.66 -24.59
C THR A 395 8.69 5.92 -24.20
N ASP A 396 7.93 5.89 -23.11
CA ASP A 396 7.17 7.03 -22.61
C ASP A 396 8.06 8.01 -21.80
N ASP A 397 9.38 7.83 -21.83
CA ASP A 397 10.39 8.73 -21.29
C ASP A 397 10.17 10.19 -21.75
N GLY A 398 10.14 11.14 -20.81
CA GLY A 398 9.83 12.55 -21.09
C GLY A 398 8.39 12.85 -21.48
N THR A 399 7.46 11.91 -21.35
CA THR A 399 6.01 12.14 -21.56
C THR A 399 5.28 12.44 -20.25
N ASP A 400 4.01 12.88 -20.35
CA ASP A 400 3.16 13.07 -19.15
C ASP A 400 2.95 11.76 -18.34
N PHE A 401 3.14 10.58 -18.96
CA PHE A 401 3.02 9.28 -18.29
C PHE A 401 4.26 8.91 -17.46
N ASP A 402 5.37 9.58 -17.70
CA ASP A 402 6.62 9.37 -16.99
C ASP A 402 6.63 10.14 -15.68
N THR A 403 5.95 9.56 -14.69
CA THR A 403 5.78 10.20 -13.39
C THR A 403 5.81 9.22 -12.21
N ALA A 404 6.25 9.64 -11.03
CA ALA A 404 6.20 8.81 -9.82
C ALA A 404 4.76 8.60 -9.31
N ILE A 405 3.94 9.65 -9.37
CA ILE A 405 2.51 9.64 -9.01
C ILE A 405 1.68 10.07 -10.21
N LEU A 406 0.90 9.15 -10.77
CA LEU A 406 0.05 9.43 -11.91
C LEU A 406 -1.43 9.46 -11.54
N THR A 407 -2.16 10.42 -12.09
CA THR A 407 -3.62 10.44 -12.03
C THR A 407 -4.24 10.30 -13.41
N GLN A 408 -5.20 9.37 -13.57
CA GLN A 408 -5.75 9.00 -14.88
C GLN A 408 -7.25 9.20 -15.07
N SER A 409 -8.07 9.27 -14.02
CA SER A 409 -9.52 9.40 -14.19
C SER A 409 -10.20 9.93 -12.92
N PHE A 410 -11.32 10.62 -13.10
CA PHE A 410 -12.23 11.08 -12.04
C PHE A 410 -13.67 11.06 -12.55
N ALA A 411 -14.64 11.01 -11.64
CA ALA A 411 -16.01 11.39 -11.97
C ALA A 411 -16.07 12.91 -12.19
N THR A 412 -16.21 13.34 -13.44
CA THR A 412 -16.33 14.77 -13.77
C THR A 412 -17.63 15.34 -13.17
N GLY A 413 -17.55 16.47 -12.46
CA GLY A 413 -18.71 17.18 -11.91
C GLY A 413 -19.02 16.94 -10.42
N SER A 414 -18.28 16.10 -9.70
CA SER A 414 -18.53 15.82 -8.27
C SER A 414 -18.10 16.95 -7.31
N ASN A 415 -17.45 18.02 -7.78
CA ASN A 415 -16.77 19.05 -6.96
C ASN A 415 -15.79 18.48 -5.92
N GLN A 416 -15.45 17.20 -6.03
CA GLN A 416 -14.74 16.41 -5.05
C GLN A 416 -13.61 15.70 -5.80
N TRP A 417 -12.36 16.02 -5.46
CA TRP A 417 -11.18 15.70 -6.27
C TRP A 417 -10.02 15.27 -5.36
N LEU A 418 -8.88 14.91 -5.95
CA LEU A 418 -7.72 14.37 -5.23
C LEU A 418 -6.87 15.47 -4.59
N THR A 419 -6.46 15.23 -3.34
CA THR A 419 -5.44 15.99 -2.63
C THR A 419 -4.15 15.19 -2.60
N VAL A 420 -3.13 15.62 -3.35
CA VAL A 420 -1.79 15.00 -3.39
C VAL A 420 -0.77 16.04 -2.95
N ARG A 421 -0.21 15.91 -1.75
CA ARG A 421 0.65 16.97 -1.16
C ARG A 421 1.69 16.39 -0.21
N LYS A 422 2.77 17.12 0.06
CA LYS A 422 3.76 16.78 1.11
C LYS A 422 4.35 15.37 0.94
N ASN A 423 4.40 14.87 -0.30
CA ASN A 423 5.07 13.62 -0.62
C ASN A 423 6.52 13.94 -0.99
N THR A 424 7.44 13.07 -0.60
CA THR A 424 8.85 13.13 -0.97
C THR A 424 9.08 12.16 -2.12
N ILE A 425 9.62 12.66 -3.22
CA ILE A 425 10.00 11.86 -4.38
C ILE A 425 11.48 12.12 -4.63
N LEU A 426 12.26 11.05 -4.54
CA LEU A 426 13.71 11.04 -4.75
C LEU A 426 13.98 10.19 -5.98
N ASP A 427 14.51 10.79 -7.02
CA ASP A 427 15.11 10.05 -8.11
C ASP A 427 16.63 10.09 -7.99
N ALA A 428 17.27 9.02 -8.45
CA ALA A 428 18.71 9.06 -8.69
C ALA A 428 18.92 9.26 -10.18
N ASP A 429 19.90 10.10 -10.51
CA ASP A 429 20.60 10.40 -11.79
C ASP A 429 20.61 9.35 -12.93
N ALA A 430 20.09 8.14 -12.77
CA ALA A 430 19.99 7.10 -13.79
C ALA A 430 18.86 7.39 -14.79
N ALA A 431 19.16 7.43 -16.09
CA ALA A 431 18.30 7.84 -17.20
C ALA A 431 17.07 6.93 -17.52
N THR A 432 16.53 6.21 -16.53
CA THR A 432 15.37 5.31 -16.69
C THR A 432 14.30 5.55 -15.64
N HIS A 433 14.28 6.75 -15.09
CA HIS A 433 13.53 7.17 -13.92
C HIS A 433 12.61 8.33 -14.31
N PRO A 434 11.44 8.48 -13.65
CA PRO A 434 10.41 9.37 -14.10
C PRO A 434 10.86 10.83 -14.09
N ASP A 435 10.72 11.49 -15.23
CA ASP A 435 11.01 12.92 -15.38
C ASP A 435 10.08 13.81 -14.53
N HIS A 436 9.00 13.27 -13.97
CA HIS A 436 8.00 14.04 -13.23
C HIS A 436 7.59 13.44 -11.88
N VAL A 437 7.38 14.30 -10.87
CA VAL A 437 6.84 13.88 -9.57
C VAL A 437 5.37 13.47 -9.61
N TYR A 438 4.51 14.37 -10.08
CA TYR A 438 3.05 14.23 -10.02
C TYR A 438 2.39 14.83 -11.26
N ARG A 439 1.66 14.01 -12.03
CA ARG A 439 1.00 14.42 -13.28
C ARG A 439 -0.44 13.95 -13.42
N PHE A 440 -1.17 14.71 -14.23
CA PHE A 440 -2.43 14.31 -14.83
C PHE A 440 -2.18 13.98 -16.32
N ALA A 441 -2.07 12.71 -16.70
CA ALA A 441 -1.65 12.36 -18.07
C ALA A 441 -2.78 11.88 -18.99
N SER A 442 -3.90 11.41 -18.44
CA SER A 442 -4.94 10.77 -19.24
C SER A 442 -5.81 11.78 -20.00
N PRO A 443 -6.24 11.48 -21.24
CA PRO A 443 -7.29 12.23 -21.94
C PRO A 443 -8.62 12.31 -21.17
N GLY A 444 -8.86 11.37 -20.24
CA GLY A 444 -9.99 11.40 -19.33
C GLY A 444 -9.90 12.51 -18.28
N VAL A 445 -8.75 13.19 -18.15
CA VAL A 445 -8.57 14.36 -17.31
C VAL A 445 -8.73 15.63 -18.14
N PRO A 446 -9.60 16.58 -17.72
CA PRO A 446 -9.75 17.85 -18.43
C PRO A 446 -8.43 18.57 -18.63
N VAL A 447 -8.25 19.16 -19.82
CA VAL A 447 -6.99 19.80 -20.23
C VAL A 447 -6.58 20.92 -19.29
N GLU A 448 -7.55 21.59 -18.68
CA GLU A 448 -7.34 22.66 -17.71
C GLU A 448 -6.59 22.17 -16.48
N LEU A 449 -6.79 20.93 -16.02
CA LEU A 449 -6.01 20.37 -14.91
C LEU A 449 -4.62 19.95 -15.34
N ARG A 450 -4.53 19.35 -16.54
CA ARG A 450 -3.26 18.85 -17.08
C ARG A 450 -2.26 19.98 -17.33
N GLN A 451 -2.78 21.15 -17.70
CA GLN A 451 -1.97 22.28 -18.17
C GLN A 451 -1.96 23.47 -17.19
N PHE A 452 -2.60 23.36 -16.01
CA PHE A 452 -2.53 24.42 -15.00
C PHE A 452 -1.11 24.59 -14.47
N ASN A 453 -0.63 25.83 -14.43
CA ASN A 453 0.66 26.19 -13.86
C ASN A 453 0.49 26.61 -12.39
N PRO A 454 1.20 25.97 -11.44
CA PRO A 454 1.14 26.34 -10.02
C PRO A 454 1.71 27.74 -9.75
N ALA A 455 1.52 28.21 -8.51
CA ALA A 455 2.02 29.51 -8.06
C ALA A 455 3.54 29.64 -8.28
N LYS A 456 4.03 30.82 -8.66
CA LYS A 456 5.46 31.02 -8.94
C LYS A 456 6.16 31.76 -7.82
N VAL A 457 7.43 31.44 -7.61
CA VAL A 457 8.31 32.16 -6.67
C VAL A 457 8.81 33.45 -7.32
N THR A 458 8.81 34.54 -6.57
CA THR A 458 9.33 35.85 -7.01
C THR A 458 10.41 36.41 -6.10
N SER A 459 10.59 35.87 -4.90
CA SER A 459 11.73 36.19 -4.05
C SER A 459 12.08 35.04 -3.11
N ILE A 460 13.37 34.79 -2.94
CA ILE A 460 13.95 33.88 -1.95
C ILE A 460 14.96 34.71 -1.17
N ASN A 461 14.80 34.82 0.14
CA ASN A 461 15.73 35.52 1.02
C ASN A 461 15.88 34.73 2.32
N GLY A 462 16.95 33.93 2.39
CA GLY A 462 17.15 32.98 3.48
C GLY A 462 15.99 31.99 3.58
N THR A 463 15.25 32.02 4.69
CA THR A 463 14.06 31.18 4.89
C THR A 463 12.74 31.84 4.48
N THR A 464 12.76 33.11 4.06
CA THR A 464 11.55 33.82 3.62
C THR A 464 11.42 33.69 2.12
N VAL A 465 10.31 33.10 1.67
CA VAL A 465 9.99 32.92 0.25
C VAL A 465 8.71 33.67 -0.04
N SER A 466 8.66 34.42 -1.13
CA SER A 466 7.44 35.08 -1.58
C SER A 466 7.20 34.82 -3.06
N GLY A 467 5.94 34.94 -3.45
CA GLY A 467 5.54 34.65 -4.81
C GLY A 467 4.18 35.21 -5.18
N THR A 468 3.77 34.87 -6.39
CA THR A 468 2.50 35.27 -7.00
C THR A 468 1.82 34.06 -7.63
N ARG A 469 0.70 34.30 -8.33
CA ARG A 469 0.09 33.27 -9.19
C ARG A 469 1.06 32.82 -10.29
N GLY A 470 0.87 31.60 -10.80
CA GLY A 470 1.62 31.10 -11.94
C GLY A 470 1.39 31.94 -13.21
N ASP A 471 2.10 31.59 -14.26
CA ASP A 471 1.86 32.17 -15.59
C ASP A 471 0.71 31.42 -16.27
N ASP A 472 -0.17 32.16 -16.95
CA ASP A 472 -1.29 31.56 -17.68
C ASP A 472 -0.74 30.58 -18.75
N ALA A 473 -1.34 29.40 -18.86
CA ALA A 473 -0.93 28.41 -19.84
C ALA A 473 -1.62 28.69 -21.18
N VAL A 474 -0.85 28.66 -22.27
CA VAL A 474 -1.37 28.84 -23.63
C VAL A 474 -1.38 27.50 -24.34
N LEU A 475 -2.58 26.98 -24.59
CA LEU A 475 -2.77 25.72 -25.30
C LEU A 475 -2.47 25.87 -26.80
N PRO A 476 -2.12 24.77 -27.49
CA PRO A 476 -2.13 24.72 -28.94
C PRO A 476 -3.49 25.22 -29.50
N GLY A 477 -3.45 26.22 -30.38
CA GLY A 477 -4.65 26.90 -30.88
C GLY A 477 -5.02 28.22 -30.15
N GLY A 478 -4.24 28.63 -29.15
CA GLY A 478 -4.32 29.96 -28.53
C GLY A 478 -5.31 30.10 -27.38
N ALA A 479 -5.97 29.02 -26.97
CA ALA A 479 -6.79 29.03 -25.75
C ALA A 479 -5.90 29.24 -24.53
N VAL A 480 -6.33 30.09 -23.60
CA VAL A 480 -5.58 30.46 -22.40
C VAL A 480 -6.26 29.86 -21.17
N ILE A 481 -5.50 29.11 -20.38
CA ILE A 481 -5.92 28.62 -19.06
C ILE A 481 -5.32 29.56 -18.02
N SER A 482 -6.18 30.23 -17.27
CA SER A 482 -5.68 31.15 -16.24
C SER A 482 -5.02 30.39 -15.09
N ALA A 483 -3.84 30.86 -14.67
CA ALA A 483 -3.15 30.39 -13.47
C ALA A 483 -3.63 31.11 -12.20
N ALA A 484 -4.74 31.86 -12.27
CA ALA A 484 -5.33 32.52 -11.11
C ALA A 484 -5.62 31.51 -9.99
N CYS A 485 -5.13 31.82 -8.79
CA CYS A 485 -5.24 30.95 -7.62
C CYS A 485 -5.48 31.80 -6.34
N PRO A 486 -6.54 32.63 -6.30
CA PRO A 486 -6.81 33.47 -5.13
C PRO A 486 -7.13 32.60 -3.92
N ASN A 487 -6.54 32.90 -2.76
CA ASN A 487 -6.76 32.12 -1.53
C ASN A 487 -6.34 30.64 -1.61
N CYS A 488 -5.56 30.23 -2.62
CA CYS A 488 -5.01 28.88 -2.68
C CYS A 488 -3.96 28.61 -1.61
N THR A 489 -3.77 27.34 -1.27
CA THR A 489 -2.58 26.91 -0.52
C THR A 489 -1.45 26.63 -1.51
N VAL A 490 -0.25 27.10 -1.21
CA VAL A 490 0.99 26.88 -1.99
C VAL A 490 1.91 26.01 -1.15
N TYR A 491 2.36 24.88 -1.72
CA TYR A 491 3.36 24.00 -1.12
C TYR A 491 4.71 24.22 -1.81
N LEU A 492 5.79 24.19 -1.01
CA LEU A 492 7.17 24.42 -1.45
C LEU A 492 8.00 23.17 -1.22
N TYR A 493 8.70 22.73 -2.27
CA TYR A 493 9.56 21.56 -2.23
C TYR A 493 10.97 21.92 -2.66
N ALA A 494 11.98 21.33 -2.01
CA ALA A 494 13.35 21.33 -2.50
C ALA A 494 13.48 20.42 -3.72
N ASP A 495 14.41 20.76 -4.60
CA ASP A 495 14.84 20.01 -5.78
C ASP A 495 16.35 20.28 -5.93
N ASP A 496 17.14 19.26 -6.24
CA ASP A 496 18.59 19.25 -6.08
C ASP A 496 19.39 19.64 -7.34
N LEU A 497 18.71 20.24 -8.34
CA LEU A 497 19.31 20.76 -9.57
C LEU A 497 20.01 19.71 -10.45
N ASP A 498 19.68 18.44 -10.31
CA ASP A 498 20.17 17.35 -11.17
C ASP A 498 19.62 17.40 -12.61
N GLY A 499 18.64 18.29 -12.85
CA GLY A 499 17.97 18.42 -14.13
C GLY A 499 16.76 17.50 -14.27
N ARG A 500 16.19 17.03 -13.16
CA ARG A 500 14.88 16.37 -13.12
C ARG A 500 13.88 17.20 -12.34
N ILE A 501 12.62 16.81 -12.42
CA ILE A 501 11.58 17.43 -11.59
C ILE A 501 11.39 16.53 -10.38
N GLU A 502 11.83 17.02 -9.23
CA GLU A 502 11.78 16.29 -7.98
C GLU A 502 10.99 17.02 -6.89
N ALA A 503 10.62 16.28 -5.85
CA ALA A 503 10.09 16.82 -4.61
C ALA A 503 10.93 16.27 -3.47
N HIS A 504 12.21 16.63 -3.48
CA HIS A 504 13.25 16.07 -2.63
C HIS A 504 12.92 16.22 -1.14
N GLU A 505 12.42 17.40 -0.76
CA GLU A 505 12.01 17.69 0.61
C GLU A 505 10.82 18.65 0.62
N PHE A 506 9.82 18.40 1.46
CA PHE A 506 8.78 19.41 1.73
C PHE A 506 9.32 20.46 2.70
N LEU A 507 9.42 21.72 2.25
CA LEU A 507 10.04 22.80 2.99
C LEU A 507 9.05 23.74 3.68
N GLY A 508 7.84 23.87 3.17
CA GLY A 508 6.84 24.76 3.79
C GLY A 508 5.60 24.97 2.95
N GLU A 509 4.66 25.72 3.51
CA GLU A 509 3.42 26.10 2.85
C GLU A 509 3.00 27.53 3.19
N ALA A 510 2.17 28.12 2.33
CA ALA A 510 1.54 29.41 2.56
C ALA A 510 0.14 29.46 1.96
N THR A 511 -0.68 30.41 2.40
CA THR A 511 -1.96 30.72 1.75
C THR A 511 -1.81 32.00 0.96
N ALA A 512 -2.15 31.96 -0.33
CA ALA A 512 -2.21 33.14 -1.17
C ALA A 512 -3.33 34.08 -0.71
N ASN A 513 -3.17 35.38 -0.96
CA ASN A 513 -4.25 36.34 -0.73
C ASN A 513 -5.22 36.37 -1.93
N SER A 514 -6.19 37.29 -1.89
CA SER A 514 -7.19 37.46 -2.97
C SER A 514 -6.60 37.86 -4.32
N ALA A 515 -5.36 38.38 -4.35
CA ALA A 515 -4.64 38.72 -5.58
C ALA A 515 -3.74 37.56 -6.07
N GLY A 516 -3.64 36.45 -5.32
CA GLY A 516 -2.73 35.35 -5.61
C GLY A 516 -1.29 35.57 -5.12
N ASN A 517 -1.02 36.62 -4.34
CA ASN A 517 0.30 36.86 -3.74
C ASN A 517 0.42 36.08 -2.43
N TRP A 518 1.60 35.55 -2.15
CA TRP A 518 1.84 34.72 -0.97
C TRP A 518 3.24 34.95 -0.39
N THR A 519 3.40 34.57 0.88
CA THR A 519 4.69 34.56 1.58
C THR A 519 4.72 33.38 2.52
N ALA A 520 5.80 32.60 2.47
CA ALA A 520 6.04 31.42 3.26
C ALA A 520 7.35 31.56 4.05
N THR A 521 7.45 30.84 5.17
CA THR A 521 8.72 30.56 5.83
C THR A 521 9.05 29.10 5.62
N ILE A 522 10.16 28.81 4.95
CA ILE A 522 10.64 27.44 4.75
C ILE A 522 11.41 26.95 5.97
N SER A 523 11.43 25.63 6.18
CA SER A 523 12.03 24.93 7.34
C SER A 523 13.53 25.20 7.51
N ARG A 524 14.23 25.48 6.40
CA ARG A 524 15.66 25.77 6.34
C ARG A 524 15.99 26.61 5.09
N PRO A 525 17.10 27.35 5.07
CA PRO A 525 17.61 27.93 3.83
C PRO A 525 17.90 26.84 2.78
N LEU A 526 17.85 27.23 1.51
CA LEU A 526 18.27 26.36 0.40
C LEU A 526 19.78 26.13 0.43
N GLY A 527 20.18 24.92 0.08
CA GLY A 527 21.57 24.58 -0.23
C GLY A 527 22.05 25.26 -1.51
N ALA A 528 23.36 25.29 -1.71
CA ALA A 528 23.98 25.90 -2.90
C ALA A 528 23.54 25.24 -4.22
N ASN A 529 23.15 23.96 -4.15
CA ASN A 529 22.69 23.16 -5.28
C ASN A 529 21.20 22.82 -5.13
N GLU A 530 20.40 23.69 -4.53
CA GLU A 530 18.95 23.46 -4.41
C GLU A 530 18.16 24.60 -5.04
N GLY A 531 17.03 24.24 -5.64
CA GLY A 531 15.99 25.17 -6.01
C GLY A 531 14.66 24.83 -5.32
N LEU A 532 13.65 25.64 -5.63
CA LEU A 532 12.29 25.43 -5.17
C LEU A 532 11.38 25.02 -6.32
N ARG A 533 10.53 24.04 -6.02
CA ARG A 533 9.35 23.69 -6.79
C ARG A 533 8.09 24.08 -6.03
N THR A 534 7.03 24.37 -6.77
CA THR A 534 5.75 24.79 -6.19
C THR A 534 4.61 23.87 -6.63
N GLN A 535 3.63 23.74 -5.74
CA GLN A 535 2.35 23.10 -6.03
C GLN A 535 1.23 23.96 -5.45
N SER A 536 0.11 24.07 -6.16
CA SER A 536 -1.06 24.82 -5.68
C SER A 536 -2.19 23.88 -5.29
N MET A 537 -2.98 24.26 -4.30
CA MET A 537 -4.22 23.59 -3.92
C MET A 537 -5.38 24.58 -3.85
N ALA A 538 -6.48 24.23 -4.52
CA ALA A 538 -7.70 25.00 -4.46
C ALA A 538 -8.34 24.86 -3.05
N ASN A 539 -8.48 25.96 -2.32
CA ASN A 539 -9.15 25.94 -1.00
C ASN A 539 -10.68 26.08 -1.09
N GLY A 540 -11.22 26.20 -2.30
CA GLY A 540 -12.65 26.31 -2.57
C GLY A 540 -12.97 25.87 -3.99
N ASN A 541 -14.23 25.50 -4.23
CA ASN A 541 -14.68 25.07 -5.55
C ASN A 541 -14.52 26.20 -6.58
N GLY A 542 -13.96 25.87 -7.74
CA GLY A 542 -13.79 26.80 -8.85
C GLY A 542 -12.72 27.87 -8.64
N VAL A 543 -11.96 27.81 -7.54
CA VAL A 543 -10.83 28.72 -7.30
C VAL A 543 -9.75 28.55 -8.37
N ILE A 544 -9.52 27.30 -8.79
CA ILE A 544 -8.70 26.95 -9.96
C ILE A 544 -9.64 26.35 -11.02
N HIS A 545 -10.21 27.17 -11.89
CA HIS A 545 -11.09 26.73 -12.99
C HIS A 545 -12.22 25.75 -12.56
N ILE A 546 -12.07 24.45 -12.84
CA ILE A 546 -13.04 23.38 -12.49
C ILE A 546 -12.63 22.55 -11.27
N TYR A 547 -11.53 22.92 -10.61
CA TYR A 547 -11.00 22.21 -9.45
C TYR A 547 -12.02 22.31 -8.30
N GLY A 548 -12.26 21.18 -7.65
CA GLY A 548 -12.96 21.17 -6.37
C GLY A 548 -12.08 21.72 -5.26
N ALA A 549 -12.67 22.00 -4.11
CA ALA A 549 -11.92 22.25 -2.90
C ALA A 549 -11.04 21.03 -2.56
N GLY A 550 -9.79 21.27 -2.18
CA GLY A 550 -8.78 20.24 -1.90
C GLY A 550 -8.00 19.76 -3.12
N THR A 551 -8.40 20.07 -4.36
CA THR A 551 -7.65 19.61 -5.53
C THR A 551 -6.26 20.25 -5.58
N THR A 552 -5.23 19.41 -5.66
CA THR A 552 -3.84 19.84 -5.86
C THR A 552 -3.47 19.84 -7.34
N SER A 553 -2.67 20.82 -7.79
CA SER A 553 -2.08 20.83 -9.13
C SER A 553 -0.94 19.83 -9.26
N LYS A 554 -0.45 19.62 -10.49
CA LYS A 554 0.89 19.09 -10.72
C LYS A 554 1.96 19.94 -10.01
N LEU A 555 3.16 19.36 -9.86
CA LEU A 555 4.34 20.12 -9.44
C LEU A 555 4.81 21.06 -10.56
N SER A 556 5.50 22.15 -10.21
CA SER A 556 5.99 23.12 -11.17
C SER A 556 7.10 22.56 -12.06
N ASP A 557 6.93 22.67 -13.37
CA ASP A 557 7.99 22.36 -14.35
C ASP A 557 9.15 23.37 -14.27
N VAL A 558 8.86 24.55 -13.72
CA VAL A 558 9.84 25.59 -13.44
C VAL A 558 10.52 25.32 -12.09
N LEU A 559 11.85 25.41 -12.10
CA LEU A 559 12.69 25.40 -10.92
C LEU A 559 13.09 26.84 -10.56
N TYR A 560 12.86 27.24 -9.31
CA TYR A 560 13.17 28.58 -8.82
C TYR A 560 14.44 28.56 -7.97
N VAL A 561 15.51 29.18 -8.47
CA VAL A 561 16.79 29.29 -7.76
C VAL A 561 17.08 30.73 -7.33
N GLU A 562 17.89 30.89 -6.28
CA GLU A 562 18.46 32.18 -5.91
C GLU A 562 19.65 32.49 -6.83
N VAL A 563 19.51 33.48 -7.73
CA VAL A 563 20.63 33.91 -8.59
C VAL A 563 21.40 35.02 -7.88
N SER A 564 22.64 34.73 -7.45
CA SER A 564 23.40 35.57 -6.50
C SER A 564 24.42 36.53 -7.11
N GLU A 565 24.43 36.82 -8.42
CA GLU A 565 25.62 37.48 -9.00
C GLU A 565 25.57 39.01 -9.22
N THR A 566 24.42 39.71 -9.15
CA THR A 566 24.42 41.17 -9.44
C THR A 566 23.48 42.06 -8.62
N GLY A 567 22.78 41.54 -7.62
CA GLY A 567 21.86 42.36 -6.79
C GLY A 567 20.50 42.68 -7.45
N ASP A 568 20.30 42.26 -8.70
CA ASP A 568 19.00 42.15 -9.35
C ASP A 568 18.66 40.66 -9.51
N SER A 569 17.69 40.18 -8.72
CA SER A 569 17.27 38.77 -8.75
C SER A 569 16.52 38.48 -10.06
N LEU A 570 17.21 37.93 -11.06
CA LEU A 570 16.58 37.44 -12.29
C LEU A 570 16.17 35.97 -12.10
N TYR A 571 14.90 35.73 -11.84
CA TYR A 571 14.32 34.38 -11.79
C TYR A 571 14.09 33.89 -13.21
N LEU A 572 15.07 33.17 -13.76
CA LEU A 572 14.89 32.53 -15.06
C LEU A 572 14.24 31.16 -14.87
N PRO A 573 13.13 30.85 -15.57
CA PRO A 573 12.67 29.50 -15.64
C PRO A 573 13.74 28.67 -16.36
N MET A 574 14.45 27.82 -15.62
CA MET A 574 15.20 26.74 -16.24
C MET A 574 14.17 25.72 -16.68
N ILE A 575 13.82 25.74 -17.97
CA ILE A 575 13.02 24.68 -18.57
C ILE A 575 13.94 23.48 -18.68
N VAL A 576 13.79 22.55 -17.74
CA VAL A 576 14.30 21.20 -17.91
C VAL A 576 13.59 20.61 -19.13
N LYS A 577 14.37 20.14 -20.09
CA LYS A 577 13.88 19.63 -21.37
C LYS A 577 13.97 18.13 -21.42
#